data_AF-A0AA38GXA4-F1
#
_entry.id   AF-A0AA38GXA4-F1
#
_cell.length_a   1.000
_cell.length_b   1.000
_cell.length_c   1.000
_cell.angle_alpha   90.00
_cell.angle_beta   90.00
_cell.angle_gamma   90.00
#
_symmetry.space_group_name_H-M   'P 1'
#
loop_
_entity.id
_entity.type
_entity.pdbx_description
1 polymer ?
#
loop_
_entity_poly.entity_id
_entity_poly.type
_entity_poly.pdbx_seq_one_letter_code
_entity_poly.pdbx_strand_id
1 'polypeptide(L)' 'MKSPACAACRMQRKKCAENCPLAPYFPADDPEKFERVHRVFGTSNITKMLKVVSSSRGVSKE' A
#
# COMPACT_ATOMS: atom_id res chain seq x y z
N MET A 1 -10.67 18.69 3.17
CA MET A 1 -9.46 18.18 3.84
C MET A 1 -9.02 16.93 3.08
N LYS A 2 -7.84 16.89 2.46
CA LYS A 2 -7.39 15.70 1.71
C LYS A 2 -6.69 14.77 2.69
N SER A 3 -7.17 13.55 2.82
CA SER A 3 -6.48 12.49 3.55
C SER A 3 -5.07 12.31 2.98
N PRO A 4 -4.04 12.19 3.81
CA PRO A 4 -2.68 12.03 3.33
C PRO A 4 -2.58 10.78 2.46
N ALA A 5 -1.88 10.89 1.32
CA ALA A 5 -1.64 9.74 0.46
C ALA A 5 -0.80 8.69 1.21
N CYS A 6 -1.16 7.42 1.10
CA CYS A 6 -0.40 6.32 1.68
C CYS A 6 1.05 6.31 1.16
N ALA A 7 1.97 5.70 1.91
CA ALA A 7 3.39 5.67 1.54
C ALA A 7 3.63 5.14 0.12
N ALA A 8 2.87 4.12 -0.28
CA ALA A 8 2.97 3.51 -1.61
C ALA A 8 2.56 4.46 -2.75
N CYS A 9 1.41 5.14 -2.61
CA CYS A 9 0.92 6.08 -3.61
C CYS A 9 1.77 7.35 -3.66
N ARG A 10 2.25 7.82 -2.50
CA ARG A 10 3.16 8.97 -2.40
C ARG A 10 4.46 8.72 -3.17
N MET A 11 5.09 7.55 -2.97
CA MET A 11 6.33 7.20 -3.64
C MET A 11 6.15 7.02 -5.15
N GLN A 12 5.02 6.43 -5.57
CA GLN A 12 4.68 6.28 -6.99
C GLN A 12 4.16 7.59 -7.64
N ARG A 13 4.08 8.70 -6.90
CA ARG A 13 3.49 9.97 -7.36
C ARG A 13 2.06 9.80 -7.94
N LYS A 14 1.30 8.83 -7.42
CA LYS A 14 -0.07 8.53 -7.85
C LYS A 14 -1.09 9.08 -6.86
N LYS A 15 -2.30 9.37 -7.35
CA LYS A 15 -3.44 9.73 -6.48
C LYS A 15 -3.81 8.53 -5.62
N CYS A 16 -3.81 8.72 -4.29
CA CYS A 16 -4.31 7.72 -3.35
C CYS A 16 -5.84 7.80 -3.32
N ALA A 17 -6.51 6.71 -3.68
CA ALA A 17 -7.97 6.60 -3.53
C ALA A 17 -8.34 6.38 -2.06
N GLU A 18 -9.57 6.72 -1.68
CA GLU A 18 -10.07 6.50 -0.31
C GLU A 18 -10.11 5.01 0.05
N ASN A 19 -10.40 4.14 -0.93
CA ASN A 19 -10.35 2.68 -0.79
C ASN A 19 -9.04 2.09 -1.34
N CYS A 20 -7.90 2.77 -1.12
CA CYS A 20 -6.62 2.26 -1.59
C CYS A 20 -6.28 0.93 -0.91
N PRO A 21 -6.07 -0.18 -1.64
CA PRO A 21 -5.76 -1.47 -1.05
C PRO A 21 -4.38 -1.50 -0.38
N LEU A 22 -3.52 -0.53 -0.69
CA LEU A 22 -2.18 -0.40 -0.09
C LEU A 22 -2.19 0.42 1.19
N ALA A 23 -3.20 1.26 1.40
CA ALA A 23 -3.28 2.17 2.56
C ALA A 23 -3.21 1.46 3.93
N PRO A 24 -3.91 0.34 4.19
CA PRO A 24 -3.80 -0.34 5.48
C PRO A 24 -2.45 -1.01 5.71
N TYR A 25 -1.70 -1.34 4.65
CA TYR A 25 -0.39 -2.00 4.76
C TYR A 25 0.78 -1.00 4.86
N PHE A 26 0.63 0.13 4.15
CA PHE A 26 1.65 1.17 3.97
C PHE A 26 1.08 2.55 4.33
N PRO A 27 0.86 2.83 5.63
CA PRO A 27 0.34 4.11 6.09
C PRO A 27 1.29 5.26 5.72
N ALA A 28 0.76 6.49 5.71
CA ALA A 28 1.55 7.68 5.37
C ALA A 28 2.64 8.02 6.41
N ASP A 29 2.47 7.53 7.65
CA ASP A 29 3.40 7.73 8.78
C ASP A 29 4.74 7.02 8.56
N ASP A 30 4.74 5.93 7.79
CA ASP A 30 5.86 4.99 7.71
C ASP A 30 6.33 4.81 6.24
N PRO A 31 6.89 5.86 5.60
CA PRO A 31 7.32 5.80 4.21
C PRO A 31 8.47 4.81 3.98
N GLU A 32 9.36 4.64 4.96
CA GLU A 32 10.49 3.71 4.91
C GLU A 32 10.04 2.26 4.77
N LYS A 33 8.91 1.89 5.39
CA LYS A 33 8.35 0.54 5.25
C LYS A 33 8.07 0.19 3.80
N PHE A 34 7.48 1.12 3.03
CA PHE A 34 7.24 0.87 1.61
C PHE A 34 8.56 0.84 0.83
N GLU A 35 9.52 1.72 1.13
CA GLU A 35 10.81 1.76 0.46
C GLU A 35 11.57 0.44 0.61
N ARG A 36 11.68 -0.10 1.83
CA ARG A 36 12.40 -1.37 2.09
C ARG A 36 11.77 -2.54 1.34
N VAL A 37 10.45 -2.66 1.37
CA VAL A 37 9.73 -3.75 0.68
C VAL A 37 9.78 -3.55 -0.84
N HIS A 38 9.64 -2.32 -1.32
CA HIS A 38 9.76 -1.98 -2.73
C HIS A 38 11.15 -2.29 -3.29
N ARG A 39 12.20 -2.02 -2.52
CA ARG A 39 13.59 -2.29 -2.92
C ARG A 39 13.85 -3.77 -3.16
N VAL A 40 13.23 -4.66 -2.38
CA VAL A 40 13.43 -6.11 -2.47
C VAL A 40 12.48 -6.75 -3.48
N PHE A 41 11.19 -6.42 -3.42
CA PHE A 41 10.15 -7.10 -4.20
C PHE A 41 9.71 -6.32 -5.43
N GLY A 42 9.90 -5.00 -5.46
CA GLY A 42 9.35 -4.12 -6.49
C GLY A 42 7.84 -3.92 -6.38
N THR A 43 7.33 -2.82 -6.96
CA THR A 43 5.90 -2.45 -6.90
C THR A 43 4.97 -3.54 -7.46
N SER A 44 5.36 -4.16 -8.58
CA SER A 44 4.54 -5.17 -9.27
C SER A 44 4.34 -6.42 -8.43
N ASN A 45 5.40 -6.89 -7.76
CA ASN A 45 5.35 -8.10 -6.95
C ASN A 45 4.58 -7.85 -5.64
N ILE A 46 4.77 -6.69 -5.01
CA ILE A 46 3.95 -6.25 -3.87
C ILE A 46 2.46 -6.26 -4.24
N THR A 47 2.09 -5.68 -5.38
CA THR A 47 0.69 -5.65 -5.85
C THR A 47 0.14 -7.05 -6.09
N LYS A 48 0.92 -7.96 -6.68
CA LYS A 48 0.52 -9.37 -6.86
C LYS A 48 0.33 -10.08 -5.53
N MET A 49 1.28 -9.95 -4.60
CA MET A 49 1.20 -10.58 -3.27
C MET A 49 -0.01 -10.08 -2.50
N LEU A 50 -0.28 -8.76 -2.51
CA LEU A 50 -1.44 -8.20 -1.82
C LEU A 50 -2.77 -8.63 -2.44
N LYS A 51 -2.84 -8.85 -3.76
CA LYS A 51 -4.02 -9.46 -4.39
C LYS A 51 -4.25 -10.89 -3.91
N VAL A 52 -3.18 -11.68 -3.80
CA VAL A 52 -3.27 -13.07 -3.30
C VAL A 52 -3.67 -13.09 -1.82
N VAL A 53 -3.08 -12.22 -0.99
CA VAL A 53 -3.42 -12.09 0.44
C VAL A 53 -4.87 -11.62 0.60
N SER A 54 -5.32 -10.62 -0.16
CA SER A 54 -6.71 -10.16 -0.13
C SER A 54 -7.72 -11.19 -0.61
N SER A 55 -7.29 -12.15 -1.45
CA SER A 55 -8.14 -13.26 -1.90
C SER A 55 -8.15 -14.45 -0.93
N SER A 56 -7.17 -14.56 -0.03
CA SER A 56 -6.99 -15.71 0.89
C SER A 56 -7.26 -15.35 2.35
N ARG A 57 -7.21 -14.07 2.70
CA ARG A 57 -7.57 -13.55 4.02
C ARG A 57 -8.56 -12.41 3.82
N GLY A 58 -9.81 -12.61 4.23
CA GLY A 58 -10.73 -11.51 4.47
C GLY A 58 -10.12 -10.64 5.58
N VAL A 59 -9.42 -9.59 5.19
CA VAL A 59 -8.91 -8.61 6.16
C VAL A 59 -10.09 -7.75 6.56
N SER A 60 -10.65 -8.09 7.73
CA SER A 60 -11.58 -7.25 8.47
C SER A 60 -11.01 -5.84 8.54
N LYS A 61 -11.76 -4.95 7.92
CA LYS A 61 -11.65 -3.50 8.04
C LYS A 61 -12.21 -3.17 9.43
N GLU A 62 -11.36 -2.73 10.35
CA GLU A 62 -11.81 -1.86 11.45
C GLU A 62 -11.56 -0.41 11.02
#